data_AF-A0A3D2IE48-F1
#
_entry.id   AF-A0A3D2IE48-F1
#
_cell.length_a   1.000
_cell.length_b   1.000
_cell.length_c   1.000
_cell.angle_alpha   90.00
_cell.angle_beta   90.00
_cell.angle_gamma   90.00
#
_symmetry.space_group_name_H-M   'P 1'
#
loop_
_entity.id
_entity.type
_entity.pdbx_description
1 polymer ?
#
loop_
_entity_poly.entity_id
_entity_poly.type
_entity_poly.pdbx_seq_one_letter_code
_entity_poly.pdbx_strand_id
1 'polypeptide(L)'
;MSKKPKNIETIAIHGSLNHSSGSRSVVPPIEVSTNFEHSEAGHQDGDYLYTRHSNPNRLQLEKVLADLEGGEVCAAFSSGMAAIGSVFQAMVEGSHIIVPEDVYHGTRKTLNTFGKRWNLEFTFTDMRDLEQVQNNIRPNTKLIYAETPSNPLMHITDLEKVCALAKTINAKVCVDNTWPSPLNLNPIEFGADLVMHSTTKYLAGHSDILGGAIISAKQDEMFDRIRTI
;
A
#
# COMPACT_ATOMS: atom_id res chain seq x y z
N MET A 1 18.81 10.60 15.59
CA MET A 1 17.84 10.44 16.70
C MET A 1 17.51 8.96 16.79
N SER A 2 17.79 8.31 17.92
CA SER A 2 17.46 6.91 18.17
C SER A 2 15.93 6.78 18.21
N LYS A 3 15.32 6.29 17.12
CA LYS A 3 13.91 5.93 17.09
C LYS A 3 13.72 4.77 18.07
N LYS A 4 12.75 4.87 18.99
CA LYS A 4 12.39 3.78 19.90
C LYS A 4 12.17 2.50 19.07
N PRO A 5 12.64 1.33 19.54
CA PRO A 5 12.36 0.08 18.86
C PRO A 5 10.83 -0.10 18.78
N LYS A 6 10.29 -0.29 17.58
CA LYS A 6 8.92 -0.78 17.40
C LYS A 6 8.93 -2.22 17.92
N ASN A 7 8.16 -2.51 18.96
CA ASN A 7 7.90 -3.90 19.38
C ASN A 7 6.93 -4.52 18.37
N ILE A 8 7.46 -4.96 17.23
CA ILE A 8 6.68 -5.40 16.07
C ILE A 8 5.74 -6.56 16.44
N GLU A 9 6.17 -7.46 17.33
CA GLU A 9 5.39 -8.57 17.85
C GLU A 9 4.20 -8.08 18.66
N THR A 10 4.38 -7.00 19.44
CA THR A 10 3.28 -6.38 20.19
C THR A 10 2.26 -5.78 19.25
N ILE A 11 2.68 -5.10 18.18
CA ILE A 11 1.77 -4.53 17.18
C ILE A 11 1.04 -5.65 16.43
N ALA A 12 1.76 -6.70 16.00
CA ALA A 12 1.18 -7.81 15.25
C ALA A 12 0.10 -8.56 16.05
N ILE A 13 0.26 -8.67 17.38
CA ILE A 13 -0.70 -9.38 18.24
C ILE A 13 -1.79 -8.45 18.78
N HIS A 14 -1.47 -7.19 19.09
CA HIS A 14 -2.35 -6.29 19.85
C HIS A 14 -2.79 -5.01 19.11
N GLY A 15 -2.20 -4.68 17.95
CA GLY A 15 -2.21 -3.34 17.32
C GLY A 15 -3.57 -2.75 16.94
N SER A 16 -4.65 -3.52 17.08
CA SER A 16 -6.01 -2.99 16.92
C SER A 16 -7.05 -3.85 17.67
N LEU A 17 -6.68 -4.50 18.78
CA LEU A 17 -7.66 -5.23 19.58
C LEU A 17 -8.64 -4.25 20.22
N ASN A 18 -9.90 -4.29 19.77
CA ASN A 18 -10.94 -3.46 20.34
C ASN A 18 -11.66 -4.17 21.50
N HIS A 19 -11.30 -3.80 22.73
CA HIS A 19 -11.92 -4.31 23.95
C HIS A 19 -13.30 -3.72 24.25
N SER A 20 -13.79 -2.77 23.44
CA SER A 20 -15.10 -2.13 23.62
C SER A 20 -16.28 -2.94 23.06
N SER A 21 -16.03 -4.10 22.43
CA SER A 21 -17.11 -4.99 21.99
C SER A 21 -17.88 -5.51 23.21
N GLY A 22 -19.22 -5.56 23.11
CA GLY A 22 -20.08 -6.00 24.22
C GLY A 22 -19.74 -7.40 24.74
N SER A 23 -19.16 -8.25 23.89
CA SER A 23 -18.73 -9.61 24.26
C SER A 23 -17.37 -9.67 24.97
N ARG A 24 -16.55 -8.62 24.92
CA ARG A 24 -15.15 -8.59 25.41
C ARG A 24 -14.29 -9.75 24.86
N SER A 25 -14.58 -10.22 23.65
CA SER A 25 -13.83 -11.32 23.03
C SER A 25 -12.37 -10.92 22.82
N VAL A 26 -11.43 -11.83 23.14
CA VAL A 26 -9.99 -11.60 22.91
C VAL A 26 -9.68 -11.53 21.42
N VAL A 27 -10.25 -12.45 20.64
CA VAL A 27 -10.25 -12.41 19.18
C VAL A 27 -11.59 -11.83 18.74
N PRO A 28 -11.62 -10.74 17.96
CA PRO A 28 -12.87 -10.17 17.49
C PRO A 28 -13.67 -11.17 16.63
N PRO A 29 -15.01 -11.14 16.70
CA PRO A 29 -15.85 -11.94 15.83
C PRO A 29 -15.67 -11.51 14.36
N ILE A 30 -15.93 -12.43 13.43
CA ILE A 30 -15.97 -12.12 12.00
C ILE A 30 -17.33 -11.52 11.68
N GLU A 31 -17.34 -10.23 11.35
CA GLU A 31 -18.51 -9.48 10.92
C GLU A 31 -18.76 -9.71 9.42
N VAL A 32 -19.76 -10.56 9.15
CA VAL A 32 -20.18 -10.96 7.80
C VAL A 32 -21.35 -10.12 7.28
N SER A 33 -21.91 -9.23 8.10
CA SER A 33 -23.01 -8.37 7.66
C SER A 33 -22.58 -7.45 6.52
N THR A 34 -23.51 -7.24 5.60
CA THR A 34 -23.34 -6.33 4.46
C THR A 34 -23.83 -4.92 4.76
N ASN A 35 -24.80 -4.79 5.66
CA ASN A 35 -25.46 -3.55 6.06
C ASN A 35 -25.57 -3.47 7.58
N PHE A 36 -25.66 -2.26 8.11
CA PHE A 36 -25.74 -2.00 9.55
C PHE A 36 -26.93 -1.11 9.87
N GLU A 37 -27.43 -1.22 11.11
CA GLU A 37 -28.58 -0.44 11.56
C GLU A 37 -28.23 1.05 11.66
N HIS A 38 -29.15 1.91 11.19
CA HIS A 38 -28.99 3.35 11.28
C HIS A 38 -29.42 3.84 12.65
N SER A 39 -28.71 4.82 13.21
CA SER A 39 -29.16 5.47 14.44
C SER A 39 -30.46 6.25 14.21
N GLU A 40 -31.27 6.44 15.26
CA GLU A 40 -32.48 7.28 15.20
C GLU A 40 -32.16 8.74 14.78
N ALA A 41 -30.94 9.20 15.03
CA ALA A 41 -30.46 10.53 14.62
C ALA A 41 -30.00 10.59 13.16
N GLY A 42 -30.14 9.51 12.39
CA GLY A 42 -29.59 9.37 11.05
C GLY A 42 -28.13 8.93 11.06
N HIS A 43 -27.44 9.11 9.94
CA HIS A 43 -26.05 8.72 9.79
C HIS A 43 -25.09 9.75 10.41
N GLN A 44 -24.13 9.27 11.18
CA GLN A 44 -23.02 10.06 11.71
C GLN A 44 -21.68 9.55 11.16
N ASP A 45 -20.72 10.47 11.06
CA ASP A 45 -19.36 10.13 10.66
C ASP A 45 -18.77 9.06 11.59
N GLY A 46 -18.28 7.97 11.00
CA GLY A 46 -17.75 6.83 11.73
C GLY A 46 -18.73 5.67 11.91
N ASP A 47 -20.01 5.85 11.60
CA ASP A 47 -20.95 4.72 11.61
C ASP A 47 -20.60 3.71 10.52
N TYR A 48 -20.77 2.44 10.85
CA TYR A 48 -20.85 1.40 9.83
C TYR A 48 -22.18 1.53 9.11
N LEU A 49 -22.14 1.60 7.77
CA LEU A 49 -23.33 1.64 6.93
C LEU A 49 -23.39 0.44 5.99
N TYR A 50 -22.31 0.28 5.23
CA TYR A 50 -22.20 -0.73 4.20
C TYR A 50 -20.78 -1.27 4.17
N THR A 51 -20.63 -2.59 4.18
CA THR A 51 -19.36 -3.30 4.39
C THR A 51 -18.26 -2.92 3.38
N ARG A 52 -18.63 -2.51 2.16
CA ARG A 52 -17.67 -2.03 1.16
C ARG A 52 -16.94 -0.77 1.61
N HIS A 53 -17.60 0.15 2.31
CA HIS A 53 -16.99 1.39 2.79
C HIS A 53 -16.23 1.15 4.09
N SER A 54 -16.90 0.53 5.06
CA SER A 54 -16.35 0.26 6.40
C SER A 54 -16.83 -1.08 6.92
N ASN A 55 -15.90 -1.89 7.41
CA ASN A 55 -16.16 -3.17 8.07
C ASN A 55 -15.20 -3.30 9.26
N PRO A 56 -15.67 -3.68 10.46
CA PRO A 56 -14.84 -3.68 11.66
C PRO A 56 -13.60 -4.59 11.56
N ASN A 57 -13.71 -5.77 10.95
CA ASN A 57 -12.55 -6.65 10.76
C ASN A 57 -11.55 -6.07 9.76
N ARG A 58 -12.03 -5.49 8.65
CA ARG A 58 -11.13 -4.87 7.66
C ARG A 58 -10.42 -3.66 8.24
N LEU A 59 -11.12 -2.79 8.96
CA LEU A 59 -10.51 -1.62 9.62
C LEU A 59 -9.46 -2.04 10.65
N GLN A 60 -9.70 -3.14 11.37
CA GLN A 60 -8.72 -3.70 12.30
C GLN A 60 -7.45 -4.17 11.57
N LEU A 61 -7.60 -4.92 10.47
CA LEU A 61 -6.48 -5.35 9.63
C LEU A 61 -5.69 -4.14 9.12
N GLU A 62 -6.40 -3.15 8.56
CA GLU A 62 -5.80 -1.94 8.00
C GLU A 62 -5.01 -1.17 9.06
N LYS A 63 -5.55 -1.03 10.27
CA LYS A 63 -4.86 -0.35 11.38
C LYS A 63 -3.56 -1.07 11.77
N VAL A 64 -3.59 -2.39 11.90
CA VAL A 64 -2.38 -3.18 12.22
C VAL A 64 -1.34 -3.05 11.12
N LEU A 65 -1.73 -3.15 9.85
CA LEU A 65 -0.81 -3.02 8.71
C LEU A 65 -0.19 -1.62 8.65
N ALA A 66 -0.98 -0.56 8.88
CA ALA A 66 -0.48 0.80 8.97
C ALA A 66 0.57 0.95 10.08
N ASP A 67 0.28 0.44 11.29
CA ASP A 67 1.21 0.51 12.42
C ASP A 67 2.51 -0.26 12.19
N LEU A 68 2.40 -1.47 11.61
CA LEU A 68 3.57 -2.30 11.27
C LEU A 68 4.49 -1.56 10.29
N GLU A 69 3.92 -0.94 9.25
CA GLU A 69 4.68 -0.14 8.29
C GLU A 69 5.13 1.23 8.81
N GLY A 70 4.51 1.72 9.89
CA GLY A 70 4.67 3.10 10.36
C GLY A 70 4.01 4.13 9.44
N GLY A 71 2.97 3.72 8.72
CA GLY A 71 2.11 4.60 7.96
C GLY A 71 0.96 5.14 8.80
N GLU A 72 0.25 6.13 8.24
CA GLU A 72 -0.90 6.76 8.88
C GLU A 72 -2.19 5.99 8.61
N VAL A 73 -2.35 5.51 7.36
CA VAL A 73 -3.60 4.91 6.86
C VAL A 73 -3.32 3.71 5.96
N CYS A 74 -4.27 2.79 5.87
CA CYS A 74 -4.17 1.59 5.03
C CYS A 74 -5.50 1.29 4.35
N ALA A 75 -5.45 0.83 3.10
CA ALA A 75 -6.58 0.30 2.35
C ALA A 75 -6.30 -1.16 1.97
N ALA A 76 -7.15 -2.08 2.42
CA ALA A 76 -7.06 -3.50 2.09
C ALA A 76 -7.91 -3.85 0.85
N PHE A 77 -7.37 -4.72 0.01
CA PHE A 77 -7.92 -5.11 -1.28
C PHE A 77 -8.03 -6.63 -1.41
N SER A 78 -8.86 -7.08 -2.36
CA SER A 78 -9.11 -8.51 -2.64
C SER A 78 -7.89 -9.27 -3.17
N SER A 79 -6.85 -8.57 -3.64
CA SER A 79 -5.59 -9.17 -4.09
C SER A 79 -4.49 -8.11 -4.19
N GLY A 80 -3.23 -8.54 -4.24
CA GLY A 80 -2.12 -7.65 -4.58
C GLY A 80 -2.30 -6.96 -5.94
N MET A 81 -2.95 -7.62 -6.91
CA MET A 81 -3.27 -7.02 -8.21
C MET A 81 -4.32 -5.92 -8.12
N ALA A 82 -5.31 -6.06 -7.24
CA ALA A 82 -6.29 -5.01 -6.98
C ALA A 82 -5.62 -3.80 -6.29
N ALA A 83 -4.70 -4.04 -5.35
CA ALA A 83 -3.89 -2.99 -4.72
C ALA A 83 -2.96 -2.27 -5.73
N ILE A 84 -2.25 -3.00 -6.60
CA ILE A 84 -1.46 -2.40 -7.70
C ILE A 84 -2.37 -1.57 -8.62
N GLY A 85 -3.51 -2.15 -9.00
CA GLY A 85 -4.47 -1.51 -9.88
C GLY A 85 -5.00 -0.21 -9.30
N SER A 86 -5.28 -0.16 -8.00
CA SER A 86 -5.79 1.05 -7.34
C SER A 86 -4.74 2.16 -7.29
N VAL A 87 -3.46 1.84 -7.06
CA VAL A 87 -2.37 2.83 -7.14
C VAL A 87 -2.33 3.49 -8.52
N PHE A 88 -2.39 2.69 -9.60
CA PHE A 88 -2.34 3.23 -10.96
C PHE A 88 -3.61 3.97 -11.36
N GLN A 89 -4.79 3.48 -10.98
CA GLN A 89 -6.08 4.14 -11.26
C GLN A 89 -6.26 5.44 -10.46
N ALA A 90 -5.60 5.58 -9.31
CA ALA A 90 -5.61 6.82 -8.52
C ALA A 90 -4.68 7.91 -9.09
N MET A 91 -3.85 7.60 -10.09
CA MET A 91 -3.03 8.58 -10.78
C MET A 91 -3.88 9.50 -11.66
N VAL A 92 -3.47 10.75 -11.79
CA VAL A 92 -4.08 11.69 -12.75
C VAL A 92 -3.72 11.24 -14.16
N GLU A 93 -4.66 11.33 -15.09
CA GLU A 93 -4.41 11.06 -16.51
C GLU A 93 -3.21 11.86 -17.05
N GLY A 94 -2.47 11.29 -17.99
CA GLY A 94 -1.23 11.86 -18.53
C GLY A 94 -0.03 11.78 -17.59
N SER A 95 -0.16 11.22 -16.39
CA SER A 95 0.97 11.01 -15.48
C SER A 95 1.96 9.99 -16.05
N HIS A 96 3.25 10.27 -15.86
CA HIS A 96 4.33 9.34 -16.15
C HIS A 96 4.81 8.61 -14.88
N ILE A 97 5.08 7.31 -15.01
CA ILE A 97 5.48 6.40 -13.93
C ILE A 97 6.81 5.75 -14.30
N ILE A 98 7.80 5.81 -13.40
CA ILE A 98 9.04 5.03 -13.53
C ILE A 98 8.87 3.72 -12.75
N VAL A 99 9.19 2.59 -13.39
CA VAL A 99 8.91 1.24 -12.87
C VAL A 99 10.15 0.35 -13.02
N PRO A 100 10.42 -0.62 -12.13
CA PRO A 100 11.58 -1.50 -12.28
C PRO A 100 11.41 -2.37 -13.52
N GLU A 101 12.48 -2.60 -14.27
CA GLU A 101 12.46 -3.52 -15.41
C GLU A 101 12.19 -4.97 -14.99
N ASP A 102 12.55 -5.35 -13.78
CA ASP A 102 12.37 -6.67 -13.19
C ASP A 102 11.31 -6.66 -12.08
N VAL A 103 10.26 -5.86 -12.29
CA VAL A 103 9.06 -5.86 -11.45
C VAL A 103 8.26 -7.15 -11.65
N TYR A 104 7.47 -7.52 -10.63
CA TYR A 104 6.51 -8.61 -10.71
C TYR A 104 5.72 -8.58 -12.02
N HIS A 105 5.66 -9.74 -12.68
CA HIS A 105 5.05 -9.88 -14.00
C HIS A 105 3.62 -9.31 -14.08
N GLY A 106 2.83 -9.46 -13.02
CA GLY A 106 1.47 -8.91 -12.96
C GLY A 106 1.44 -7.39 -13.08
N THR A 107 2.34 -6.69 -12.39
CA THR A 107 2.49 -5.22 -12.47
C THR A 107 2.80 -4.77 -13.88
N ARG A 108 3.83 -5.39 -14.50
CA ARG A 108 4.20 -5.13 -15.90
C ARG A 108 3.05 -5.40 -16.86
N LYS A 109 2.32 -6.50 -16.67
CA LYS A 109 1.17 -6.87 -17.51
C LYS A 109 0.04 -5.86 -17.36
N THR A 110 -0.28 -5.42 -16.15
CA THR A 110 -1.34 -4.42 -15.89
C THR A 110 -1.04 -3.11 -16.59
N LEU A 111 0.17 -2.57 -16.47
CA LEU A 111 0.54 -1.32 -17.14
C LEU A 111 0.48 -1.43 -18.66
N ASN A 112 1.01 -2.51 -19.23
CA ASN A 112 0.97 -2.73 -20.68
C ASN A 112 -0.46 -2.96 -21.22
N THR A 113 -1.33 -3.58 -20.43
CA THR A 113 -2.70 -3.93 -20.86
C THR A 113 -3.70 -2.79 -20.62
N PHE A 114 -3.64 -2.17 -19.44
CA PHE A 114 -4.63 -1.21 -18.96
C PHE A 114 -4.06 0.20 -18.78
N GLY A 115 -2.78 0.36 -18.46
CA GLY A 115 -2.16 1.66 -18.21
C GLY A 115 -2.37 2.65 -19.37
N LYS A 116 -2.22 2.19 -20.62
CA LYS A 116 -2.52 3.01 -21.81
C LYS A 116 -4.00 3.44 -21.90
N ARG A 117 -4.94 2.58 -21.49
CA ARG A 117 -6.38 2.90 -21.47
C ARG A 117 -6.73 3.91 -20.39
N TRP A 118 -5.95 3.95 -19.32
CA TRP A 118 -6.02 4.96 -18.26
C TRP A 118 -5.21 6.22 -18.60
N ASN A 119 -4.71 6.34 -19.84
CA ASN A 119 -3.89 7.46 -20.30
C ASN A 119 -2.64 7.68 -19.43
N LEU A 120 -2.03 6.60 -18.93
CA LEU A 120 -0.79 6.66 -18.17
C LEU A 120 0.41 6.38 -19.08
N GLU A 121 1.49 7.13 -18.85
CA GLU A 121 2.79 6.86 -19.44
C GLU A 121 3.66 6.10 -18.45
N PHE A 122 4.53 5.21 -18.94
CA PHE A 122 5.45 4.49 -18.07
C PHE A 122 6.77 4.17 -18.76
N THR A 123 7.85 4.21 -17.98
CA THR A 123 9.18 3.79 -18.39
C THR A 123 9.69 2.70 -17.46
N PHE A 124 10.09 1.57 -18.03
CA PHE A 124 10.76 0.50 -17.30
C PHE A 124 12.27 0.77 -17.30
N THR A 125 12.92 0.69 -16.13
CA THR A 125 14.35 0.99 -15.98
C THR A 125 14.99 0.12 -14.89
N ASP A 126 16.31 -0.02 -14.93
CA ASP A 126 17.08 -0.65 -13.87
C ASP A 126 17.14 0.26 -12.64
N MET A 127 16.42 -0.10 -11.57
CA MET A 127 16.35 0.70 -10.35
C MET A 127 17.63 0.67 -9.50
N ARG A 128 18.60 -0.19 -9.84
CA ARG A 128 19.93 -0.20 -9.20
C ARG A 128 20.76 0.99 -9.65
N ASP A 129 20.48 1.51 -10.84
CA ASP A 129 21.19 2.62 -11.48
C ASP A 129 20.39 3.91 -11.33
N LEU A 130 20.72 4.68 -10.28
CA LEU A 130 20.05 5.95 -10.00
C LEU A 130 20.21 6.96 -11.16
N GLU A 131 21.31 6.91 -11.90
CA GLU A 131 21.52 7.81 -13.04
C GLU A 131 20.54 7.48 -14.16
N GLN A 132 20.31 6.19 -14.44
CA GLN A 132 19.26 5.78 -15.36
C GLN A 132 17.86 6.18 -14.89
N VAL A 133 17.55 6.02 -13.59
CA VAL A 133 16.27 6.51 -13.04
C VAL A 133 16.13 8.02 -13.28
N GLN A 134 17.18 8.79 -13.02
CA GLN A 134 17.20 10.24 -13.22
C GLN A 134 17.02 10.62 -14.70
N ASN A 135 17.68 9.91 -15.61
CA ASN A 135 17.59 10.16 -17.06
C ASN A 135 16.20 9.84 -17.64
N ASN A 136 15.41 9.00 -16.96
CA ASN A 136 14.04 8.66 -17.36
C ASN A 136 12.98 9.61 -16.79
N ILE A 137 13.37 10.62 -16.00
CA ILE A 137 12.45 11.63 -15.49
C ILE A 137 11.90 12.48 -16.66
N ARG A 138 10.59 12.75 -16.61
CA ARG A 138 9.86 13.62 -17.52
C ARG A 138 9.14 14.72 -16.74
N PRO A 139 8.72 15.83 -17.39
CA PRO A 139 7.97 16.89 -16.72
C PRO A 139 6.67 16.41 -16.05
N ASN A 140 6.06 15.34 -16.58
CA ASN A 140 4.87 14.69 -16.06
C ASN A 140 5.17 13.45 -15.18
N THR A 141 6.42 13.17 -14.77
CA THR A 141 6.71 12.09 -13.81
C THR A 141 6.06 12.39 -12.47
N LYS A 142 5.13 11.52 -12.04
CA LYS A 142 4.38 11.69 -10.77
C LYS A 142 4.53 10.53 -9.81
N LEU A 143 5.07 9.39 -10.26
CA LEU A 143 5.29 8.22 -9.42
C LEU A 143 6.58 7.51 -9.82
N ILE A 144 7.39 7.13 -8.83
CA ILE A 144 8.42 6.11 -8.94
C ILE A 144 7.90 4.88 -8.18
N TYR A 145 7.62 3.81 -8.90
CA TYR A 145 7.28 2.52 -8.32
C TYR A 145 8.58 1.73 -8.13
N ALA A 146 8.81 1.17 -6.95
CA ALA A 146 9.96 0.31 -6.66
C ALA A 146 9.49 -1.04 -6.13
N GLU A 147 10.29 -2.08 -6.35
CA GLU A 147 10.12 -3.40 -5.77
C GLU A 147 11.51 -3.86 -5.33
N THR A 148 11.72 -4.05 -4.03
CA THR A 148 13.05 -4.35 -3.49
C THR A 148 12.98 -5.28 -2.27
N PRO A 149 13.56 -6.50 -2.35
CA PRO A 149 14.14 -7.10 -3.55
C PRO A 149 13.12 -7.28 -4.69
N SER A 150 13.59 -7.16 -5.94
CA SER A 150 12.76 -7.34 -7.12
C SER A 150 12.37 -8.81 -7.37
N ASN A 151 11.35 -9.04 -8.21
CA ASN A 151 10.90 -10.38 -8.58
C ASN A 151 11.04 -10.63 -10.10
N PRO A 152 11.85 -11.62 -10.54
CA PRO A 152 12.44 -12.71 -9.74
C PRO A 152 13.94 -12.52 -9.41
N LEU A 153 14.57 -11.44 -9.89
CA LEU A 153 16.03 -11.31 -9.88
C LEU A 153 16.62 -10.86 -8.55
N MET A 154 15.78 -10.49 -7.57
CA MET A 154 16.19 -10.07 -6.23
C MET A 154 17.13 -8.87 -6.24
N HIS A 155 17.01 -7.99 -7.22
CA HIS A 155 17.75 -6.74 -7.28
C HIS A 155 17.33 -5.81 -6.14
N ILE A 156 18.30 -5.08 -5.60
CA ILE A 156 18.09 -4.16 -4.48
C ILE A 156 18.09 -2.73 -5.00
N THR A 157 17.02 -1.99 -4.67
CA THR A 157 16.91 -0.56 -4.93
C THR A 157 17.37 0.23 -3.72
N ASP A 158 18.21 1.24 -3.92
CA ASP A 158 18.59 2.18 -2.86
C ASP A 158 17.43 3.15 -2.58
N LEU A 159 16.57 2.80 -1.62
CA LEU A 159 15.36 3.56 -1.31
C LEU A 159 15.65 4.98 -0.81
N GLU A 160 16.74 5.19 -0.06
CA GLU A 160 17.08 6.53 0.42
C GLU A 160 17.36 7.47 -0.76
N LYS A 161 18.15 7.00 -1.73
CA LYS A 161 18.46 7.77 -2.94
C LYS A 161 17.25 7.97 -3.84
N VAL A 162 16.45 6.92 -4.07
CA VAL A 162 15.24 7.02 -4.91
C VAL A 162 14.21 7.97 -4.30
N CYS A 163 13.98 7.89 -2.98
CA CYS A 163 13.06 8.79 -2.30
C CYS A 163 13.59 10.23 -2.26
N ALA A 164 14.90 10.43 -2.10
CA ALA A 164 15.51 11.74 -2.21
C ALA A 164 15.33 12.34 -3.62
N LEU A 165 15.56 11.55 -4.68
CA LEU A 165 15.38 11.98 -6.07
C LEU A 165 13.91 12.34 -6.35
N ALA A 166 12.95 11.50 -5.96
CA ALA A 166 11.53 11.75 -6.17
C ALA A 166 11.05 13.08 -5.55
N LYS A 167 11.57 13.44 -4.38
CA LYS A 167 11.28 14.72 -3.72
C LYS A 167 11.70 15.92 -4.56
N THR A 168 12.82 15.85 -5.29
CA THR A 168 13.30 16.96 -6.13
C THR A 168 12.36 17.30 -7.29
N ILE A 169 11.53 16.34 -7.70
CA ILE A 169 10.58 16.47 -8.82
C ILE A 169 9.12 16.45 -8.37
N ASN A 170 8.86 16.48 -7.05
CA ASN A 170 7.53 16.37 -6.46
C ASN A 170 6.75 15.14 -6.98
N ALA A 171 7.44 14.00 -7.10
CA ALA A 171 6.84 12.71 -7.41
C ALA A 171 6.69 11.87 -6.14
N LYS A 172 5.67 11.01 -6.12
CA LYS A 172 5.46 10.03 -5.06
C LYS A 172 6.36 8.82 -5.25
N VAL A 173 6.67 8.11 -4.16
CA VAL A 173 7.32 6.79 -4.22
C VAL A 173 6.38 5.73 -3.65
N CYS A 174 6.10 4.69 -4.44
CA CYS A 174 5.38 3.50 -3.99
C CYS A 174 6.34 2.31 -4.00
N VAL A 175 6.51 1.65 -2.85
CA VAL A 175 7.39 0.49 -2.72
C VAL A 175 6.56 -0.77 -2.51
N ASP A 176 6.66 -1.72 -3.43
CA ASP A 176 6.20 -3.09 -3.23
C ASP A 176 7.13 -3.77 -2.22
N ASN A 177 6.63 -3.94 -1.00
CA ASN A 177 7.33 -4.50 0.14
C ASN A 177 6.90 -5.95 0.42
N THR A 178 6.35 -6.63 -0.59
CA THR A 178 5.83 -7.99 -0.45
C THR A 178 6.91 -8.97 0.03
N TRP A 179 8.14 -8.89 -0.50
CA TRP A 179 9.24 -9.81 -0.15
C TRP A 179 9.77 -9.62 1.27
N PRO A 180 10.19 -8.41 1.68
CA PRO A 180 10.77 -8.23 3.01
C PRO A 180 9.73 -8.32 4.11
N SER A 181 8.48 -7.94 3.83
CA SER A 181 7.43 -7.61 4.80
C SER A 181 7.86 -6.45 5.75
N PRO A 182 6.94 -5.93 6.59
CA PRO A 182 7.30 -4.91 7.58
C PRO A 182 8.37 -5.38 8.60
N LEU A 183 8.64 -6.69 8.67
CA LEU A 183 9.65 -7.26 9.58
C LEU A 183 11.08 -6.89 9.19
N ASN A 184 11.38 -6.87 7.89
CA ASN A 184 12.76 -6.68 7.41
C ASN A 184 13.00 -5.31 6.77
N LEU A 185 11.93 -4.63 6.33
CA LEU A 185 12.02 -3.31 5.69
C LEU A 185 10.76 -2.51 5.98
N ASN A 186 10.93 -1.25 6.43
CA ASN A 186 9.86 -0.26 6.46
C ASN A 186 10.19 0.87 5.47
N PRO A 187 9.68 0.83 4.22
CA PRO A 187 10.03 1.82 3.19
C PRO A 187 9.72 3.27 3.58
N ILE A 188 8.69 3.50 4.41
CA ILE A 188 8.32 4.82 4.92
C ILE A 188 9.46 5.46 5.71
N GLU A 189 10.29 4.67 6.39
CA GLU A 189 11.45 5.18 7.13
C GLU A 189 12.53 5.77 6.22
N PHE A 190 12.58 5.34 4.95
CA PHE A 190 13.46 5.86 3.90
C PHE A 190 12.80 7.00 3.11
N GLY A 191 11.54 7.32 3.39
CA GLY A 191 10.80 8.41 2.78
C GLY A 191 9.87 8.00 1.64
N ALA A 192 9.52 6.72 1.52
CA ALA A 192 8.45 6.29 0.63
C ALA A 192 7.10 6.87 1.06
N ASP A 193 6.25 7.22 0.08
CA ASP A 193 4.91 7.73 0.34
C ASP A 193 3.90 6.59 0.51
N LEU A 194 4.04 5.53 -0.30
CA LEU A 194 3.15 4.37 -0.31
C LEU A 194 3.94 3.08 -0.15
N VAL A 195 3.35 2.12 0.55
CA VAL A 195 3.82 0.74 0.63
C VAL A 195 2.75 -0.18 0.10
N MET A 196 3.09 -0.96 -0.90
CA MET A 196 2.23 -2.00 -1.47
C MET A 196 2.61 -3.35 -0.86
N HIS A 197 1.60 -4.13 -0.50
CA HIS A 197 1.75 -5.55 -0.21
C HIS A 197 0.81 -6.41 -1.03
N SER A 198 1.33 -7.53 -1.52
CA SER A 198 0.52 -8.74 -1.73
C SER A 198 0.40 -9.48 -0.39
N THR A 199 -0.67 -9.20 0.37
CA THR A 199 -0.88 -9.82 1.69
C THR A 199 -1.02 -11.34 1.59
N THR A 200 -1.38 -11.85 0.41
CA THR A 200 -1.33 -13.26 0.00
C THR A 200 -0.04 -14.00 0.40
N LYS A 201 1.09 -13.28 0.45
CA LYS A 201 2.43 -13.86 0.63
C LYS A 201 2.80 -13.96 2.11
N TYR A 202 3.85 -13.28 2.54
CA TYR A 202 4.40 -13.42 3.89
C TYR A 202 3.43 -12.94 4.99
N LEU A 203 2.59 -11.95 4.71
CA LEU A 203 1.63 -11.43 5.70
C LEU A 203 0.53 -12.43 6.05
N ALA A 204 -0.06 -13.10 5.06
CA ALA A 204 -0.97 -14.21 5.31
C ALA A 204 -0.20 -15.44 5.76
N GLY A 205 0.89 -15.80 5.08
CA GLY A 205 1.85 -16.84 5.48
C GLY A 205 1.39 -18.29 5.32
N HIS A 206 0.09 -18.53 5.07
CA HIS A 206 -0.51 -19.86 5.10
C HIS A 206 -1.01 -20.37 3.73
N SER A 207 -0.79 -19.58 2.66
CA SER A 207 -1.14 -19.95 1.27
C SER A 207 -2.63 -20.30 1.05
N ASP A 208 -3.52 -19.69 1.83
CA ASP A 208 -4.97 -19.97 1.86
C ASP A 208 -5.85 -18.73 1.63
N ILE A 209 -5.25 -17.53 1.61
CA ILE A 209 -5.94 -16.25 1.41
C ILE A 209 -5.29 -15.49 0.26
N LEU A 210 -6.12 -14.90 -0.60
CA LEU A 210 -5.72 -13.90 -1.58
C LEU A 210 -6.06 -12.50 -1.04
N GLY A 211 -5.09 -11.60 -1.08
CA GLY A 211 -5.29 -10.24 -0.60
C GLY A 211 -4.16 -9.29 -1.01
N GLY A 212 -4.43 -7.99 -0.85
CA GLY A 212 -3.47 -6.91 -1.02
C GLY A 212 -3.72 -5.76 -0.06
N ALA A 213 -2.74 -4.89 0.10
CA ALA A 213 -2.88 -3.69 0.91
C ALA A 213 -2.03 -2.55 0.35
N ILE A 214 -2.52 -1.32 0.46
CA ILE A 214 -1.75 -0.10 0.28
C ILE A 214 -1.73 0.64 1.60
N ILE A 215 -0.54 0.84 2.16
CA ILE A 215 -0.30 1.69 3.32
C ILE A 215 0.22 3.03 2.80
N SER A 216 -0.27 4.14 3.34
CA SER A 216 0.27 5.47 3.05
C SER A 216 0.95 6.07 4.27
N ALA A 217 2.09 6.72 4.04
CA ALA A 217 2.80 7.49 5.05
C ALA A 217 1.96 8.66 5.59
N LYS A 218 1.05 9.18 4.75
CA LYS A 218 0.12 10.25 5.13
C LYS A 218 -1.26 10.05 4.51
N GLN A 219 -2.30 10.50 5.18
CA GLN A 219 -3.59 10.68 4.52
C GLN A 219 -3.52 11.89 3.58
N ASP A 220 -3.54 11.63 2.27
CA ASP A 220 -3.52 12.64 1.21
C ASP A 220 -4.53 12.31 0.10
N GLU A 221 -4.69 13.24 -0.84
CA GLU A 221 -5.67 13.12 -1.93
C GLU A 221 -5.45 11.86 -2.79
N MET A 222 -4.19 11.42 -2.95
CA MET A 222 -3.91 10.19 -3.69
C MET A 222 -4.41 8.97 -2.93
N PHE A 223 -4.16 8.91 -1.62
CA PHE A 223 -4.69 7.82 -0.79
C PHE A 223 -6.22 7.82 -0.73
N ASP A 224 -6.86 8.99 -0.63
CA ASP A 224 -8.31 9.11 -0.66
C ASP A 224 -8.88 8.55 -1.98
N ARG A 225 -8.24 8.83 -3.12
CA ARG A 225 -8.59 8.18 -4.40
C ARG A 225 -8.40 6.66 -4.36
N ILE A 226 -7.25 6.18 -3.87
CA ILE A 226 -6.96 4.74 -3.74
C ILE A 226 -8.05 4.03 -2.93
N ARG A 227 -8.52 4.62 -1.83
CA ARG A 227 -9.54 4.07 -0.94
C ARG A 227 -10.92 3.94 -1.61
N THR A 228 -11.20 4.76 -2.62
CA THR A 228 -12.50 4.80 -3.30
C THR A 228 -12.67 3.80 -4.46
N ILE A 229 -11.56 3.19 -4.91
CA ILE A 229 -11.53 2.21 -6.01
C ILE A 229 -12.02 0.85 -5.53
#